data_AF-A0A174I939-F1
#
_entry.id   AF-A0A174I939-F1
#
_cell.length_a   1.000
_cell.length_b   1.000
_cell.length_c   1.000
_cell.angle_alpha   90.00
_cell.angle_beta   90.00
_cell.angle_gamma   90.00
#
_symmetry.space_group_name_H-M   'P 1'
#
loop_
_entity.id
_entity.type
_entity.pdbx_description
1 polymer ?
#
loop_
_entity_poly.entity_id
_entity_poly.type
_entity_poly.pdbx_seq_one_letter_code
_entity_poly.pdbx_strand_id
1 'polypeptide(L)'
;MNLVITMSRRFGTGASIIAKELSERLHIPVYDKDDVEHGMRENAFESEADAIRELAKQPCIIIGRCASEFLKDKSNVINIYVCADKEDRIKRIMKLFSLTREAAEVMLEETDKQRAEYYYKNTGKTWGDVNNYHMILNTSDLGIENCADILMRYFEMKDYI
;
A
#
# COMPACT_ATOMS: atom_id res chain seq x y z
N MET A 1 14.63 15.85 2.35
CA MET A 1 14.29 14.71 3.25
C MET A 1 13.82 13.58 2.34
N ASN A 2 14.24 12.32 2.55
CA ASN A 2 13.87 11.24 1.63
C ASN A 2 12.47 10.70 1.99
N LEU A 3 11.42 11.20 1.34
CA LEU A 3 10.05 10.76 1.62
C LEU A 3 9.86 9.30 1.18
N VAL A 4 9.52 8.42 2.12
CA VAL A 4 9.11 7.04 1.85
C VAL A 4 7.64 6.88 2.20
N ILE A 5 6.85 6.35 1.28
CA ILE A 5 5.42 6.16 1.46
C ILE A 5 5.13 4.67 1.52
N THR A 6 4.50 4.18 2.58
CA THR A 6 4.02 2.78 2.62
C THR A 6 2.50 2.76 2.46
N MET A 7 2.00 1.91 1.57
CA MET A 7 0.56 1.78 1.31
C MET A 7 0.06 0.38 1.66
N SER A 8 -0.69 0.29 2.75
CA SER A 8 -1.53 -0.87 3.07
C SER A 8 -2.93 -0.69 2.48
N ARG A 9 -3.60 -1.79 2.11
CA ARG A 9 -4.87 -1.70 1.38
C ARG A 9 -5.70 -2.97 1.39
N ARG A 10 -7.02 -2.83 1.49
CA ARG A 10 -7.92 -3.92 1.10
C ARG A 10 -7.90 -4.15 -0.41
N PHE A 11 -8.24 -5.36 -0.84
CA PHE A 11 -8.30 -5.69 -2.27
C PHE A 11 -9.46 -4.95 -2.96
N GLY A 12 -9.23 -4.53 -4.20
CA GLY A 12 -10.22 -3.78 -4.98
C GLY A 12 -10.42 -2.32 -4.56
N THR A 13 -9.52 -1.72 -3.78
CA THR A 13 -9.63 -0.31 -3.32
C THR A 13 -9.11 0.72 -4.33
N GLY A 14 -8.29 0.33 -5.29
CA GLY A 14 -7.63 1.27 -6.21
C GLY A 14 -6.34 1.90 -5.67
N ALA A 15 -5.79 1.40 -4.57
CA ALA A 15 -4.52 1.90 -4.02
C ALA A 15 -3.36 1.92 -5.02
N SER A 16 -3.26 0.94 -5.93
CA SER A 16 -2.22 0.93 -6.97
C SER A 16 -2.36 2.09 -7.96
N ILE A 17 -3.58 2.59 -8.20
CA ILE A 17 -3.82 3.74 -9.06
C ILE A 17 -3.34 5.01 -8.34
N ILE A 18 -3.65 5.13 -7.04
CA ILE A 18 -3.17 6.24 -6.20
C ILE A 18 -1.64 6.24 -6.15
N ALA A 19 -1.01 5.07 -5.95
CA ALA A 19 0.44 4.94 -5.91
C ALA A 19 1.10 5.36 -7.23
N LYS A 20 0.51 4.97 -8.37
CA LYS A 20 0.98 5.35 -9.70
C LYS A 20 0.88 6.87 -9.91
N GLU A 21 -0.26 7.47 -9.58
CA GLU A 21 -0.46 8.91 -9.67
C GLU A 21 0.56 9.68 -8.83
N LEU A 22 0.77 9.26 -7.58
CA LEU A 22 1.79 9.85 -6.71
C LEU A 22 3.21 9.67 -7.27
N SER A 23 3.53 8.50 -7.81
CA SER A 23 4.82 8.21 -8.43
C SER A 23 5.12 9.16 -9.59
N GLU A 24 4.14 9.40 -10.45
CA GLU A 24 4.27 10.32 -11.59
C GLU A 24 4.49 11.76 -11.14
N ARG A 25 3.74 12.22 -10.12
CA ARG A 25 3.84 13.60 -9.59
C ARG A 25 5.11 13.86 -8.78
N LEU A 26 5.57 12.86 -8.03
CA LEU A 26 6.73 12.97 -7.15
C LEU A 26 8.03 12.54 -7.84
N HIS A 27 7.95 11.91 -9.00
CA HIS A 27 9.07 11.31 -9.72
C HIS A 27 9.84 10.28 -8.87
N ILE A 28 9.12 9.45 -8.11
CA ILE A 28 9.67 8.39 -7.27
C ILE A 28 9.12 7.02 -7.68
N PRO A 29 9.89 5.93 -7.56
CA PRO A 29 9.44 4.59 -7.97
C PRO A 29 8.36 4.02 -7.04
N VAL A 30 7.54 3.12 -7.60
CA VAL A 30 6.63 2.26 -6.84
C VAL A 30 7.24 0.86 -6.79
N TYR A 31 7.26 0.28 -5.59
CA TYR A 31 7.68 -1.10 -5.36
C TYR A 31 6.51 -1.90 -4.77
N ASP A 32 6.24 -3.07 -5.34
CA ASP A 32 5.27 -4.01 -4.83
C ASP A 32 5.92 -5.34 -4.42
N LYS A 33 5.13 -6.42 -4.42
CA LYS A 33 5.63 -7.75 -4.06
C LYS A 33 6.72 -8.21 -5.01
N ASP A 34 6.52 -8.04 -6.31
CA ASP A 34 7.39 -8.61 -7.33
C ASP A 34 8.75 -7.90 -7.33
N ASP A 35 8.75 -6.58 -7.11
CA ASP A 35 9.97 -5.79 -6.95
C ASP A 35 10.79 -6.21 -5.71
N VAL A 36 10.12 -6.41 -4.58
CA VAL A 36 10.78 -6.87 -3.34
C VAL A 36 11.36 -8.27 -3.53
N GLU A 37 10.60 -9.20 -4.12
CA GLU A 37 11.09 -10.56 -4.39
C GLU A 37 12.26 -10.56 -5.38
N HIS A 38 12.23 -9.70 -6.40
CA HIS A 38 13.32 -9.53 -7.33
C HIS A 38 14.57 -8.98 -6.64
N GLY A 39 14.43 -7.89 -5.86
CA GLY A 39 15.52 -7.29 -5.11
C GLY A 39 16.17 -8.26 -4.12
N MET A 40 15.38 -9.13 -3.49
CA MET A 40 15.91 -10.22 -2.64
C MET A 40 16.79 -11.20 -3.41
N ARG A 41 16.37 -11.61 -4.60
CA ARG A 41 17.13 -12.56 -5.43
C ARG A 41 18.43 -11.94 -5.95
N GLU A 42 18.37 -10.71 -6.46
CA GLU A 42 19.54 -10.06 -7.07
C GLU A 42 20.61 -9.69 -6.05
N ASN A 43 20.20 -9.20 -4.88
CA ASN A 43 21.12 -8.68 -3.86
C ASN A 43 21.38 -9.70 -2.73
N ALA A 44 20.86 -10.92 -2.86
CA ALA A 44 20.96 -11.99 -1.86
C ALA A 44 20.52 -11.55 -0.45
N PHE A 45 19.44 -10.77 -0.34
CA PHE A 45 18.89 -10.39 0.96
C PHE A 45 18.32 -11.61 1.70
N GLU A 46 18.69 -11.76 2.97
CA GLU A 46 18.22 -12.86 3.82
C GLU A 46 16.75 -12.71 4.23
N SER A 47 16.19 -11.50 4.13
CA SER A 47 14.79 -11.23 4.48
C SER A 47 14.17 -10.11 3.62
N GLU A 48 12.84 -10.14 3.51
CA GLU A 48 12.07 -9.04 2.91
C GLU A 48 12.24 -7.73 3.66
N ALA A 49 12.44 -7.79 4.98
CA ALA A 49 12.66 -6.60 5.78
C ALA A 49 13.96 -5.88 5.37
N ASP A 50 15.00 -6.65 5.02
CA ASP A 50 16.27 -6.07 4.56
C ASP A 50 16.15 -5.49 3.15
N ALA A 51 15.45 -6.19 2.24
CA ALA A 51 15.14 -5.67 0.92
C ALA A 51 14.34 -4.35 1.00
N ILE A 52 13.30 -4.31 1.84
CA ILE A 52 12.47 -3.10 2.04
C ILE A 52 13.28 -1.96 2.64
N ARG A 53 14.15 -2.25 3.62
CA ARG A 53 15.05 -1.23 4.20
C ARG A 53 16.04 -0.68 3.19
N GLU A 54 16.52 -1.52 2.27
CA GLU A 54 17.41 -1.08 1.19
C GLU A 54 16.68 -0.13 0.23
N LEU A 55 15.50 -0.54 -0.26
CA LEU A 55 14.67 0.29 -1.15
C LEU A 55 14.34 1.64 -0.50
N ALA A 56 14.03 1.63 0.80
CA ALA A 56 13.69 2.82 1.58
C ALA A 56 14.88 3.76 1.89
N LYS A 57 16.11 3.45 1.43
CA LYS A 57 17.23 4.42 1.48
C LYS A 57 17.00 5.59 0.52
N GLN A 58 16.25 5.38 -0.56
CA GLN A 58 15.86 6.40 -1.52
C GLN A 58 14.35 6.70 -1.41
N PRO A 59 13.89 7.89 -1.85
CA PRO A 59 12.47 8.19 -1.92
C PRO A 59 11.73 7.15 -2.77
N CYS A 60 10.64 6.59 -2.25
CA CYS A 60 9.87 5.57 -2.95
C CYS A 60 8.47 5.37 -2.33
N ILE A 61 7.62 4.66 -3.06
CA ILE A 61 6.33 4.16 -2.60
C ILE A 61 6.40 2.64 -2.50
N ILE A 62 6.05 2.04 -1.36
CA ILE A 62 6.07 0.59 -1.15
C ILE A 62 4.66 0.09 -0.82
N ILE A 63 4.14 -0.84 -1.62
CA ILE A 63 2.77 -1.35 -1.48
C ILE A 63 2.76 -2.71 -0.75
N GLY A 64 2.37 -2.68 0.53
CA GLY A 64 2.21 -3.89 1.35
C GLY A 64 3.51 -4.46 1.91
N ARG A 65 3.67 -5.80 1.87
CA ARG A 65 4.83 -6.57 2.37
C ARG A 65 5.29 -6.20 3.80
N CYS A 66 4.34 -5.84 4.67
CA CYS A 66 4.63 -5.36 6.03
C CYS A 66 5.60 -4.17 6.09
N ALA A 67 5.77 -3.41 5.00
CA ALA A 67 6.73 -2.32 4.91
C ALA A 67 6.51 -1.28 6.01
N SER A 68 5.25 -1.02 6.36
CA SER A 68 4.88 -0.15 7.48
C SER A 68 5.47 -0.57 8.82
N GLU A 69 5.54 -1.87 9.10
CA GLU A 69 6.09 -2.39 10.34
C GLU A 69 7.62 -2.44 10.28
N PHE A 70 8.19 -2.88 9.15
CA PHE A 70 9.64 -2.98 8.98
C PHE A 70 10.35 -1.63 8.99
N LEU A 71 9.61 -0.56 8.67
CA LEU A 71 10.08 0.81 8.61
C LEU A 71 9.52 1.70 9.74
N LYS A 72 8.86 1.13 10.76
CA LYS A 72 8.18 1.91 11.82
C LYS A 72 9.09 2.88 12.60
N ASP A 73 10.38 2.57 12.69
CA ASP A 73 11.36 3.37 13.44
C ASP A 73 11.99 4.48 12.58
N LYS A 74 11.54 4.64 11.32
CA LYS A 74 12.03 5.65 10.39
C LYS A 74 11.14 6.89 10.45
N SER A 75 11.72 8.03 10.78
CA SER A 75 11.00 9.32 10.87
C SER A 75 10.56 9.89 9.52
N ASN A 76 11.11 9.38 8.41
CA ASN A 76 10.83 9.83 7.05
C ASN A 76 9.80 8.93 6.31
N VAL A 77 9.06 8.11 7.05
CA VAL A 77 8.09 7.15 6.48
C VAL A 77 6.67 7.55 6.82
N ILE A 78 5.84 7.69 5.78
CA ILE A 78 4.40 7.92 5.92
C ILE A 78 3.64 6.67 5.54
N ASN A 79 3.00 6.08 6.54
CA ASN A 79 2.16 4.90 6.40
C ASN A 79 0.68 5.24 6.18
N ILE A 80 0.14 4.82 5.04
CA ILE A 80 -1.22 5.08 4.58
C ILE A 80 -1.99 3.76 4.48
N TYR A 81 -3.24 3.76 4.93
CA TYR A 81 -4.19 2.68 4.67
C TYR A 81 -5.26 3.13 3.68
N VAL A 82 -5.48 2.35 2.63
CA VAL A 82 -6.56 2.61 1.66
C VAL A 82 -7.69 1.60 1.86
N CYS A 83 -8.90 2.11 2.08
CA CYS A 83 -10.12 1.34 2.21
C CYS A 83 -11.20 1.79 1.21
N ALA A 84 -12.28 1.03 1.14
CA ALA A 84 -13.50 1.32 0.40
C ALA A 84 -14.61 0.41 0.92
N ASP A 85 -15.85 0.79 0.61
CA ASP A 85 -17.02 -0.03 0.84
C ASP A 85 -16.93 -1.32 0.02
N LYS A 86 -17.45 -2.41 0.60
CA LYS A 86 -17.32 -3.74 0.02
C LYS A 86 -17.92 -3.82 -1.39
N GLU A 87 -19.09 -3.23 -1.61
CA GLU A 87 -19.75 -3.24 -2.92
C GLU A 87 -18.95 -2.52 -4.01
N ASP A 88 -18.32 -1.38 -3.70
CA ASP A 88 -17.50 -0.66 -4.69
C ASP A 88 -16.22 -1.43 -5.03
N ARG A 89 -15.65 -2.11 -4.03
CA ARG A 89 -14.52 -3.01 -4.25
C ARG A 89 -14.91 -4.19 -5.14
N ILE A 90 -16.06 -4.82 -4.91
CA ILE A 90 -16.59 -5.91 -5.74
C ILE A 90 -16.76 -5.42 -7.18
N LYS A 91 -17.46 -4.30 -7.40
CA LYS A 91 -17.66 -3.72 -8.75
C LYS A 91 -16.33 -3.47 -9.46
N ARG A 92 -15.33 -2.94 -8.74
CA ARG A 92 -14.00 -2.68 -9.29
C ARG A 92 -13.27 -3.98 -9.66
N ILE A 93 -13.34 -5.01 -8.82
CA ILE A 93 -12.75 -6.33 -9.09
C ILE A 93 -13.43 -7.00 -10.29
N MET A 94 -14.77 -6.97 -10.35
CA MET A 94 -15.54 -7.49 -11.48
C MET A 94 -15.06 -6.87 -12.80
N LYS A 95 -14.90 -5.54 -12.83
CA LYS A 95 -14.43 -4.81 -14.01
C LYS A 95 -12.99 -5.16 -14.37
N LEU A 96 -12.08 -5.20 -13.38
CA LEU A 96 -10.65 -5.43 -13.60
C LEU A 96 -10.36 -6.84 -14.12
N PHE A 97 -11.06 -7.85 -13.59
CA PHE A 97 -10.80 -9.25 -13.88
C PHE A 97 -11.87 -9.90 -14.77
N SER A 98 -12.85 -9.12 -15.25
CA SER A 98 -13.99 -9.62 -16.04
C SER A 98 -14.74 -10.77 -15.35
N LEU A 99 -15.06 -10.60 -14.07
CA LEU A 99 -15.67 -11.62 -13.21
C LEU A 99 -17.16 -11.34 -12.95
N THR A 100 -17.91 -12.41 -12.66
CA THR A 100 -19.22 -12.35 -12.01
C THR A 100 -19.11 -11.76 -10.60
N ARG A 101 -20.23 -11.27 -10.04
CA ARG A 101 -20.27 -10.74 -8.67
C ARG A 101 -19.80 -11.77 -7.65
N GLU A 102 -20.25 -13.02 -7.79
CA GLU A 102 -19.94 -14.13 -6.88
C GLU A 102 -18.43 -14.45 -6.89
N ALA A 103 -17.86 -14.62 -8.09
CA ALA A 103 -16.41 -14.84 -8.23
C ALA A 103 -15.56 -13.66 -7.70
N ALA A 104 -16.02 -12.41 -7.91
CA ALA A 104 -15.34 -11.24 -7.38
C ALA A 104 -15.40 -11.15 -5.85
N GLU A 105 -16.53 -11.52 -5.23
CA GLU A 105 -16.66 -11.64 -3.78
C GLU A 105 -15.71 -12.70 -3.20
N VAL A 106 -15.64 -13.89 -3.81
CA VAL A 106 -14.72 -14.95 -3.37
C VAL A 106 -13.27 -14.46 -3.44
N MET A 107 -12.86 -13.90 -4.59
CA MET A 107 -11.51 -13.36 -4.76
C MET A 107 -11.20 -12.25 -3.76
N LEU A 108 -12.17 -11.38 -3.45
CA LEU A 108 -12.04 -10.32 -2.46
C LEU A 108 -11.75 -10.88 -1.07
N GLU A 109 -12.58 -11.80 -0.60
CA GLU A 109 -12.46 -12.38 0.75
C GLU A 109 -11.17 -13.19 0.89
N GLU A 110 -10.83 -14.01 -0.11
CA GLU A 110 -9.60 -14.80 -0.11
C GLU A 110 -8.35 -13.91 -0.10
N THR A 111 -8.33 -12.86 -0.91
CA THR A 111 -7.16 -11.96 -1.00
C THR A 111 -6.98 -11.17 0.30
N ASP A 112 -8.06 -10.64 0.88
CA ASP A 112 -7.98 -9.91 2.15
C ASP A 112 -7.57 -10.84 3.29
N LYS A 113 -8.12 -12.06 3.34
CA LYS A 113 -7.73 -13.09 4.33
C LYS A 113 -6.24 -13.42 4.21
N GLN A 114 -5.74 -13.70 3.01
CA GLN A 114 -4.32 -13.99 2.78
C GLN A 114 -3.42 -12.83 3.22
N ARG A 115 -3.81 -11.58 2.95
CA ARG A 115 -3.07 -10.40 3.38
C ARG A 115 -3.05 -10.24 4.91
N ALA A 116 -4.18 -10.49 5.56
CA ALA A 116 -4.27 -10.45 7.02
C ALA A 116 -3.40 -11.53 7.68
N GLU A 117 -3.48 -12.77 7.18
CA GLU A 117 -2.68 -13.90 7.67
C GLU A 117 -1.19 -13.68 7.47
N TYR A 118 -0.79 -13.21 6.28
CA TYR A 118 0.59 -12.84 6.00
C TYR A 118 1.09 -11.74 6.95
N TYR A 119 0.30 -10.67 7.14
CA TYR A 119 0.68 -9.58 8.03
C TYR A 119 0.84 -10.06 9.48
N TYR A 120 -0.12 -10.85 9.98
CA TYR A 120 -0.06 -11.40 11.34
C TYR A 120 1.14 -12.34 11.51
N LYS A 121 1.37 -13.25 10.57
CA LYS A 121 2.51 -14.18 10.61
C LYS A 121 3.86 -13.45 10.69
N ASN A 122 3.99 -12.33 9.99
CA ASN A 122 5.24 -11.59 9.89
C ASN A 122 5.43 -10.52 10.97
N THR A 123 4.35 -10.07 11.64
CA THR A 123 4.43 -8.93 12.58
C THR A 123 3.83 -9.21 13.97
N GLY A 124 3.04 -10.28 14.10
CA GLY A 124 2.23 -10.55 15.29
C GLY A 124 1.06 -9.58 15.51
N LYS A 125 0.81 -8.66 14.57
CA LYS A 125 -0.20 -7.59 14.69
C LYS A 125 -1.42 -7.82 13.83
N THR A 126 -2.52 -7.17 14.21
CA THR A 126 -3.77 -7.16 13.43
C THR A 126 -3.63 -6.22 12.23
N TRP A 127 -3.90 -6.76 11.04
CA TRP A 127 -3.93 -5.97 9.82
C TRP A 127 -5.14 -5.02 9.80
N GLY A 128 -4.92 -3.75 9.46
CA GLY A 128 -5.99 -2.75 9.41
C GLY A 128 -6.38 -2.15 10.77
N ASP A 129 -5.61 -2.40 11.84
CA ASP A 129 -5.76 -1.66 13.09
C ASP A 129 -5.40 -0.18 12.87
N VAL A 130 -6.37 0.69 13.15
CA VAL A 130 -6.31 2.14 12.90
C VAL A 130 -5.13 2.82 13.57
N ASN A 131 -4.62 2.27 14.67
CA ASN A 131 -3.49 2.84 15.41
C ASN A 131 -2.14 2.67 14.70
N ASN A 132 -2.08 1.86 13.63
CA ASN A 132 -0.84 1.58 12.91
C ASN A 132 -0.62 2.50 11.69
N TYR A 133 -1.53 3.43 11.39
CA TYR A 133 -1.48 4.24 10.17
C TYR A 133 -1.49 5.73 10.49
N HIS A 134 -0.75 6.51 9.71
CA HIS A 134 -0.76 7.98 9.82
C HIS A 134 -2.00 8.58 9.15
N MET A 135 -2.51 7.92 8.10
CA MET A 135 -3.73 8.33 7.42
C MET A 135 -4.49 7.13 6.84
N ILE A 136 -5.81 7.22 6.90
CA ILE A 136 -6.73 6.23 6.33
C ILE A 136 -7.59 6.95 5.28
N LEU A 137 -7.57 6.46 4.04
CA LEU A 137 -8.29 7.05 2.91
C LEU A 137 -9.39 6.11 2.43
N ASN A 138 -10.65 6.56 2.51
CA ASN A 138 -11.79 5.81 1.98
C ASN A 138 -12.09 6.25 0.55
N THR A 139 -11.79 5.38 -0.42
CA THR A 139 -11.96 5.65 -1.85
C THR A 139 -13.41 5.56 -2.34
N SER A 140 -14.35 5.02 -1.55
CA SER A 140 -15.79 5.08 -1.86
C SER A 140 -16.35 6.48 -1.63
N ASP A 141 -15.89 7.15 -0.57
CA ASP A 141 -16.30 8.50 -0.22
C ASP A 141 -15.52 9.56 -1.00
N LEU A 142 -14.19 9.45 -0.98
CA LEU A 142 -13.32 10.47 -1.56
C LEU A 142 -13.17 10.33 -3.09
N GLY A 143 -13.32 9.12 -3.63
CA GLY A 143 -12.86 8.82 -4.99
C GLY A 143 -11.33 8.67 -5.07
N ILE A 144 -10.85 7.92 -6.07
CA ILE A 144 -9.43 7.56 -6.19
C ILE A 144 -8.56 8.79 -6.51
N GLU A 145 -9.01 9.64 -7.42
CA GLU A 145 -8.24 10.81 -7.89
C GLU A 145 -8.01 11.82 -6.75
N ASN A 146 -9.06 12.12 -5.98
CA ASN A 146 -8.97 13.05 -4.85
C ASN A 146 -8.04 12.54 -3.73
N CYS A 147 -7.88 11.22 -3.56
CA CYS A 147 -6.94 10.68 -2.59
C CYS A 147 -5.49 11.07 -2.88
N ALA A 148 -5.08 11.12 -4.16
CA ALA A 148 -3.74 11.57 -4.53
C ALA A 148 -3.57 13.07 -4.23
N ASP A 149 -4.58 13.89 -4.54
CA ASP A 149 -4.56 15.34 -4.25
C ASP A 149 -4.47 15.62 -2.75
N ILE A 150 -5.25 14.89 -1.93
CA ILE A 150 -5.21 15.00 -0.46
C ILE A 150 -3.80 14.66 0.06
N LEU A 151 -3.20 13.59 -0.46
CA LEU A 151 -1.85 13.18 -0.09
C LEU A 151 -0.80 14.22 -0.47
N MET A 152 -0.85 14.75 -1.69
CA MET A 152 0.06 15.80 -2.15
C MET A 152 -0.01 17.03 -1.25
N ARG A 153 -1.22 17.52 -0.94
CA ARG A 153 -1.40 18.65 -0.01
C ARG A 153 -0.86 18.36 1.38
N TYR A 154 -1.10 17.15 1.89
CA TYR A 154 -0.56 16.73 3.18
C TYR A 154 0.98 16.74 3.15
N PHE A 155 1.60 16.31 2.06
CA PHE A 155 3.05 16.30 1.91
C PHE A 155 3.65 17.71 1.86
N GLU A 156 3.02 18.64 1.13
CA GLU A 156 3.39 20.06 1.12
C GLU A 156 3.28 20.68 2.52
N MET A 157 2.17 20.45 3.23
CA MET A 157 1.95 20.97 4.59
C MET A 157 2.95 20.45 5.63
N LYS A 158 3.63 19.34 5.35
CA LYS A 158 4.63 18.72 6.23
C LYS A 158 6.06 18.97 5.77
N ASP A 159 6.25 19.83 4.76
CA ASP A 159 7.55 20.13 4.14
C ASP A 159 8.28 18.85 3.68
N TYR A 160 7.54 17.83 3.22
CA TYR A 160 8.12 16.65 2.60
C TYR A 160 8.51 16.89 1.14
N ILE A 161 7.81 17.82 0.48
CA ILE A 161 7.98 18.23 -0.92
C ILE A 161 7.85 19.74 -1.05
#